data_AF-A0AAX2KWB4-F1
#
_entry.id   AF-A0AAX2KWB4-F1
#
_cell.length_a   1.000
_cell.length_b   1.000
_cell.length_c   1.000
_cell.angle_alpha   90.00
_cell.angle_beta   90.00
_cell.angle_gamma   90.00
#
_symmetry.space_group_name_H-M   'P 1'
#
loop_
_entity.id
_entity.type
_entity.pdbx_description
1 polymer ?
#
loop_
_entity_poly.entity_id
_entity_poly.type
_entity_poly.pdbx_seq_one_letter_code
_entity_poly.pdbx_strand_id
1 'polypeptide(L)'
;MNTDKEVLLKSLHVCLGIPILVFNEDYTLVEEYRSDRTISLFYDFPTFLKKVGKDKLKFDYITGNYNELFLLYAYNKKLFLFGPFRCNTIEKDKFYSMG
;
A
#
# COMPACT_ATOMS: atom_id res chain seq x y z
N MET A 1 -8.57 -15.29 -6.01
CA MET A 1 -7.09 -15.35 -6.09
C MET A 1 -6.72 -16.81 -5.80
N ASN A 2 -5.44 -17.24 -5.74
CA ASN A 2 -5.18 -18.57 -5.14
C ASN A 2 -5.46 -18.46 -3.63
N THR A 3 -6.14 -19.43 -3.02
CA THR A 3 -6.53 -19.44 -1.60
C THR A 3 -5.33 -19.16 -0.68
N ASP A 4 -4.15 -19.69 -0.98
CA ASP A 4 -2.93 -19.46 -0.20
C ASP A 4 -2.53 -17.98 -0.12
N LYS A 5 -2.75 -17.22 -1.20
CA LYS A 5 -2.40 -15.79 -1.27
C LYS A 5 -3.39 -14.94 -0.49
N GLU A 6 -4.66 -15.33 -0.46
CA GLU A 6 -5.68 -14.66 0.36
C GLU A 6 -5.42 -14.88 1.85
N VAL A 7 -5.00 -16.10 2.24
CA VAL A 7 -4.58 -16.38 3.63
C VAL A 7 -3.40 -15.50 4.01
N LEU A 8 -2.36 -15.43 3.16
CA LEU A 8 -1.20 -14.58 3.42
C LEU A 8 -1.56 -13.10 3.60
N LEU A 9 -2.39 -12.54 2.71
CA LEU A 9 -2.81 -11.13 2.79
C LEU A 9 -3.63 -10.87 4.06
N LYS A 10 -4.54 -11.78 4.42
CA LYS A 10 -5.30 -11.70 5.68
C LYS A 10 -4.36 -11.77 6.89
N SER A 11 -3.40 -12.69 6.90
CA SER A 11 -2.41 -12.78 7.97
C SER A 11 -1.59 -11.51 8.10
N LEU A 12 -1.12 -10.94 6.99
CA LEU A 12 -0.38 -9.67 6.98
C LEU A 12 -1.24 -8.52 7.50
N HIS A 13 -2.48 -8.38 7.04
CA HIS A 13 -3.43 -7.39 7.52
C HIS A 13 -3.60 -7.48 9.05
N VAL A 14 -3.83 -8.69 9.58
CA VAL A 14 -4.03 -8.93 11.01
C VAL A 14 -2.76 -8.64 11.82
N CYS A 15 -1.61 -9.13 11.38
CA CYS A 15 -0.35 -8.98 12.12
C CYS A 15 0.16 -7.54 12.13
N LEU A 16 -0.02 -6.80 11.03
CA LEU A 16 0.44 -5.43 10.90
C LEU A 16 -0.57 -4.41 11.43
N GLY A 17 -1.85 -4.77 11.56
CA GLY A 17 -2.90 -3.85 12.00
C GLY A 17 -3.18 -2.72 11.00
N ILE A 18 -2.85 -2.91 9.72
CA ILE A 18 -3.02 -1.93 8.64
C ILE A 18 -3.99 -2.47 7.59
N PRO A 19 -4.74 -1.61 6.88
CA PRO A 19 -5.48 -2.07 5.72
C PRO A 19 -4.54 -2.47 4.56
N ILE A 20 -5.04 -3.37 3.72
CA ILE A 20 -4.41 -3.72 2.45
C ILE A 20 -5.46 -3.51 1.35
N LEU A 21 -5.19 -2.58 0.45
CA LEU A 21 -6.06 -2.26 -0.68
C LEU A 21 -5.52 -2.90 -1.94
N VAL A 22 -6.40 -3.48 -2.75
CA VAL A 22 -6.04 -4.14 -4.00
C VAL A 22 -6.74 -3.45 -5.15
N PHE A 23 -5.95 -2.97 -6.11
CA PHE A 23 -6.43 -2.31 -7.31
C PHE A 23 -6.12 -3.14 -8.57
N ASN A 24 -6.96 -2.98 -9.59
CA ASN A 24 -6.68 -3.50 -10.94
C ASN A 24 -5.76 -2.55 -11.73
N GLU A 25 -5.46 -2.88 -13.00
CA GLU A 25 -4.61 -2.07 -13.89
C GLU A 25 -5.19 -0.67 -14.16
N ASP A 26 -6.51 -0.50 -14.03
CA ASP A 26 -7.21 0.77 -14.21
C ASP A 26 -7.25 1.61 -12.91
N TYR A 27 -6.49 1.22 -11.88
CA TYR A 27 -6.44 1.84 -10.56
C TYR A 27 -7.79 1.84 -9.83
N THR A 28 -8.68 0.93 -10.18
CA THR A 28 -9.97 0.74 -9.51
C THR A 28 -9.79 -0.24 -8.36
N LEU A 29 -10.31 0.11 -7.19
CA LEU A 29 -10.29 -0.76 -6.02
C LEU A 29 -11.17 -1.98 -6.29
N VAL A 30 -10.58 -3.18 -6.23
CA VAL A 30 -11.28 -4.45 -6.46
C VAL A 30 -11.39 -5.30 -5.19
N GLU A 31 -10.55 -5.05 -4.18
CA GLU A 31 -10.59 -5.77 -2.91
C GLU A 31 -9.97 -4.92 -1.79
N GLU A 32 -10.50 -5.06 -0.58
CA GLU A 32 -10.01 -4.36 0.62
C GLU A 32 -9.97 -5.34 1.80
N TYR A 33 -8.79 -5.49 2.40
CA TYR A 33 -8.59 -6.19 3.67
C TYR A 33 -8.53 -5.13 4.78
N ARG A 34 -9.61 -5.02 5.56
CA ARG A 34 -9.79 -4.02 6.62
C ARG A 34 -10.43 -4.64 7.86
N SER A 35 -10.26 -3.99 9.00
CA SER A 35 -11.02 -4.26 10.23
C SER A 35 -11.64 -2.97 10.77
N ASP A 36 -12.58 -3.06 11.70
CA ASP A 36 -13.19 -1.88 12.34
C ASP A 36 -12.17 -1.01 13.11
N ARG A 37 -10.97 -1.55 13.37
CA ARG A 37 -9.86 -0.87 14.04
C ARG A 37 -8.89 -0.19 13.08
N THR A 38 -8.98 -0.44 11.77
CA THR A 38 -8.12 0.21 10.77
C THR A 38 -8.66 1.59 10.40
N ILE A 39 -7.78 2.57 10.38
CA ILE A 39 -8.11 3.94 9.94
C ILE A 39 -8.29 3.91 8.43
N SER A 40 -9.52 4.06 7.94
CA SER A 40 -9.75 4.41 6.53
C SER A 40 -9.34 5.85 6.32
N LEU A 41 -8.29 6.06 5.53
CA LEU A 41 -7.97 7.38 4.99
C LEU A 41 -8.70 7.53 3.64
N PHE A 42 -9.49 8.59 3.53
CA PHE A 42 -10.21 8.92 2.30
C PHE A 42 -9.25 9.59 1.31
N TYR A 43 -8.54 8.77 0.54
CA TYR A 43 -7.69 9.21 -0.56
C TYR A 43 -8.39 9.06 -1.90
N ASP A 44 -8.11 10.00 -2.82
CA ASP A 44 -8.27 9.75 -4.26
C ASP A 44 -7.13 8.82 -4.72
N PHE A 45 -7.29 7.52 -4.42
CA PHE A 45 -6.32 6.49 -4.77
C PHE A 45 -6.01 6.42 -6.26
N PRO A 46 -6.97 6.56 -7.20
CA PRO A 46 -6.66 6.61 -8.63
C PRO A 46 -5.65 7.71 -8.99
N THR A 47 -5.87 8.95 -8.52
CA THR A 47 -4.93 10.06 -8.79
C THR A 47 -3.59 9.83 -8.11
N PHE A 48 -3.60 9.30 -6.89
CA PHE A 48 -2.42 8.99 -6.09
C PHE A 48 -1.53 7.92 -6.76
N LEU A 49 -2.14 6.82 -7.22
CA LEU A 49 -1.43 5.71 -7.85
C LEU A 49 -0.93 6.04 -9.26
N LYS A 50 -1.68 6.84 -10.05
CA LYS A 50 -1.24 7.29 -11.37
C LYS A 50 0.05 8.11 -11.35
N LYS A 51 0.32 8.83 -10.26
CA LYS A 51 1.58 9.57 -10.09
C LYS A 51 2.79 8.64 -9.94
N VAL A 52 2.58 7.46 -9.36
CA VAL A 52 3.62 6.48 -9.02
C VAL A 52 3.82 5.45 -10.14
N GLY A 53 2.72 5.05 -10.81
CA GLY A 53 2.73 4.03 -11.87
C GLY A 53 3.45 4.40 -13.18
N LYS A 54 4.21 5.51 -13.22
CA LYS A 54 5.03 5.86 -14.39
C LYS A 54 6.30 5.02 -14.50
N ASP A 55 6.82 4.53 -13.39
CA ASP A 55 8.02 3.72 -13.34
C ASP A 55 7.63 2.27 -13.01
N LYS A 56 7.96 1.32 -13.89
CA LYS A 56 7.57 -0.11 -13.81
C LYS A 56 8.25 -0.88 -12.66
N LEU A 57 8.27 -0.32 -11.46
CA LEU A 57 8.87 -0.94 -10.29
C LEU A 57 7.97 -2.06 -9.77
N LYS A 58 8.58 -3.17 -9.34
CA LYS A 58 7.85 -4.27 -8.68
C LYS A 58 7.25 -3.83 -7.34
N PHE A 59 7.88 -2.85 -6.69
CA PHE A 59 7.41 -2.21 -5.47
C PHE A 59 7.91 -0.78 -5.41
N ASP A 60 7.20 0.07 -4.68
CA ASP A 60 7.61 1.44 -4.37
C ASP A 60 7.00 1.88 -3.03
N TYR A 61 7.52 2.93 -2.43
CA TYR A 61 6.90 3.56 -1.27
C TYR A 61 6.32 4.92 -1.63
N ILE A 62 5.21 5.28 -0.99
CA ILE A 62 4.51 6.52 -1.25
C ILE A 62 4.25 7.22 0.07
N THR A 63 4.59 8.51 0.16
CA THR A 63 4.25 9.33 1.31
C THR A 63 2.87 9.95 1.09
N GLY A 64 1.97 9.76 2.04
CA GLY A 64 0.66 10.40 2.05
C GLY A 64 0.72 11.86 2.51
N ASN A 65 -0.44 12.52 2.48
CA ASN A 65 -0.57 13.93 2.85
C ASN A 65 -0.44 14.17 4.36
N TYR A 66 -0.51 13.12 5.18
CA TYR A 66 -0.42 13.17 6.65
C TYR A 66 0.91 12.58 7.17
N ASN A 67 1.95 12.56 6.33
CA ASN A 67 3.28 11.97 6.61
C ASN A 67 3.26 10.47 6.92
N GLU A 68 2.18 9.78 6.56
CA GLU A 68 2.16 8.33 6.56
C GLU A 68 2.94 7.77 5.36
N LEU A 69 3.38 6.52 5.52
CA LEU A 69 3.97 5.76 4.44
C LEU A 69 2.96 4.72 3.93
N PHE A 70 2.96 4.50 2.63
CA PHE A 70 2.33 3.37 1.98
C PHE A 70 3.39 2.56 1.24
N LEU A 71 3.27 1.24 1.27
CA LEU A 71 4.05 0.35 0.41
C LEU A 71 3.15 -0.10 -0.74
N LEU A 72 3.54 0.23 -1.96
CA LEU A 72 2.91 -0.23 -3.19
C LEU A 72 3.67 -1.46 -3.70
N TYR A 73 2.94 -2.51 -4.06
CA TYR A 73 3.50 -3.72 -4.66
C TYR A 73 2.71 -4.11 -5.90
N ALA A 74 3.39 -4.25 -7.04
CA ALA A 74 2.78 -4.64 -8.31
C ALA A 74 2.99 -6.14 -8.55
N TYR A 75 1.89 -6.88 -8.68
CA TYR A 75 1.95 -8.32 -8.94
C TYR A 75 0.76 -8.80 -9.77
N ASN A 76 1.05 -9.54 -10.84
CA ASN A 76 0.05 -10.18 -11.70
C ASN A 76 -1.09 -9.22 -12.09
N LYS A 77 -0.73 -8.06 -12.66
CA LYS A 77 -1.69 -7.04 -13.12
C LYS A 77 -2.56 -6.41 -12.01
N LYS A 78 -2.14 -6.54 -10.76
CA LYS A 78 -2.77 -5.91 -9.61
C LYS A 78 -1.76 -5.06 -8.86
N LEU A 79 -2.28 -4.03 -8.21
CA LEU A 79 -1.53 -3.16 -7.31
C LEU A 79 -2.02 -3.41 -5.89
N PHE A 80 -1.11 -3.73 -4.99
CA PHE A 80 -1.38 -3.96 -3.58
C PHE A 80 -0.81 -2.77 -2.80
N LEU A 81 -1.66 -2.04 -2.11
CA LEU A 81 -1.28 -0.89 -1.30
C LEU A 81 -1.41 -1.27 0.17
N PHE A 82 -0.27 -1.38 0.86
CA PHE A 82 -0.17 -1.66 2.28
C PHE A 82 -0.02 -0.34 3.03
N GLY A 83 -0.83 -0.14 4.06
CA GLY A 83 -0.80 1.07 4.89
C GLY A 83 -2.20 1.64 5.08
N PRO A 84 -2.32 2.78 5.80
CA PRO A 84 -1.24 3.69 6.15
C PRO A 84 -0.34 3.18 7.28
N PHE A 85 0.97 3.25 7.10
CA PHE A 85 1.94 3.13 8.19
C PHE A 85 2.16 4.50 8.81
N ARG A 86 1.84 4.65 10.10
CA ARG A 86 2.18 5.86 10.84
C ARG A 86 3.68 5.87 11.10
N CYS A 87 4.40 6.71 10.39
CA CYS A 87 5.81 6.96 10.64
C CYS A 87 5.94 8.35 11.27
N ASN A 88 6.62 8.46 12.41
CA ASN A 88 7.19 9.74 12.80
C ASN A 88 8.18 10.09 11.69
N THR A 89 7.99 11.25 11.06
CA THR A 89 8.77 11.83 9.96
C THR A 89 10.01 11.00 9.62
N ILE A 90 9.94 10.20 8.56
CA ILE A 90 11.12 9.50 8.06
C ILE A 90 12.10 10.61 7.65
N GLU A 91 13.12 10.85 8.46
CA GLU A 91 14.27 11.67 8.06
C GLU A 91 14.78 11.06 6.76
N LYS A 92 14.60 11.80 5.66
CA LYS A 92 14.98 11.40 4.29
C LYS A 92 16.40 10.83 4.24
N ASP A 93 17.27 11.30 5.14
CA ASP A 93 18.67 10.94 5.28
C ASP A 93 18.92 9.52 5.82
N LYS A 94 17.92 8.85 6.42
CA LYS A 94 18.09 7.50 7.00
C LYS A 94 17.82 6.34 6.04
N PHE A 95 17.12 6.58 4.92
CA PHE A 95 16.89 5.53 3.91
C PHE A 95 18.05 5.40 2.91
N TYR A 96 18.71 6.51 2.56
CA TYR A 96 19.81 6.53 1.60
C TYR A 96 21.19 6.30 2.22
N SER A 97 21.30 6.20 3.56
CA SER A 97 22.55 5.95 4.27
C SER A 97 22.88 4.46 4.47
N MET A 98 22.10 3.55 3.90
CA MET A 98 22.42 2.11 3.83
C MET A 98 22.98 1.68 2.46
N GLY A 99 23.63 2.61 1.74
CA GLY A 99 24.39 2.36 0.51
C GLY A 99 25.89 2.38 0.74
#